data_AF-A0A7J7PEQ9-F1
#
_entry.id   AF-A0A7J7PEQ9-F1
#
_cell.length_a   1.000
_cell.length_b   1.000
_cell.length_c   1.000
_cell.angle_alpha   90.00
_cell.angle_beta   90.00
_cell.angle_gamma   90.00
#
_symmetry.space_group_name_H-M   'P 1'
#
loop_
_entity.id
_entity.type
_entity.pdbx_description
1 polymer ?
#
loop_
_entity_poly.entity_id
_entity_poly.type
_entity_poly.pdbx_seq_one_letter_code
_entity_poly.pdbx_strand_id
1 'polypeptide(L)'
;MMPDLPNVGWERDIEAFREFFESPAFRADGLKLYPTLVIRGTGLYELWKAGLYRNYHPDKLVDLVARILSLVPPWVRVYRIQRDIPMPLVTSGVEKGNLRELALARMAALGLRCRDVRTREAGIQDIHHKVRPDAVELLRRDYCANAGWETFLAYEDPRQDVLVGLLRLRQVSGSSARERQPELRGRVSIVRELHVYGTAVAVHARDTGKFQHQGYGSLLMAEAERIAVQEHRSSKMAVISGVGTRHYYRKLGYELEGPYMVKYLTAAAAAGKLAGKLAGQAATAASGAAAGAGGGAGGAAATLPSSSQTAAAHATDAAAESACSLVYRRRWTRPIAAAAVPITVS
;
A
#
# COMPACT_ATOMS: atom_id res chain seq x y z
N MET A 1 6.82 16.38 6.04
CA MET A 1 8.05 16.59 6.84
C MET A 1 8.91 17.64 6.16
N MET A 2 9.61 18.44 6.95
CA MET A 2 10.51 19.49 6.46
C MET A 2 11.90 19.25 7.03
N PRO A 3 12.89 18.78 6.23
CA PRO A 3 14.28 18.75 6.65
C PRO A 3 14.91 20.15 6.66
N ASP A 4 16.12 20.26 7.19
CA ASP A 4 16.90 21.50 7.22
C ASP A 4 16.23 22.61 8.09
N LEU A 5 15.54 22.21 9.15
CA LEU A 5 14.94 23.17 10.10
C LEU A 5 16.00 23.76 11.04
N PRO A 6 15.79 24.98 11.57
CA PRO A 6 16.66 25.53 12.60
C PRO A 6 16.88 24.58 13.77
N ASN A 7 18.11 24.51 14.27
CA ASN A 7 18.53 23.67 15.40
C ASN A 7 18.43 22.15 15.16
N VAL A 8 18.15 21.70 13.93
CA VAL A 8 18.15 20.29 13.54
C VAL A 8 19.23 20.07 12.49
N GLY A 9 20.27 19.33 12.87
CA GLY A 9 21.38 18.99 11.97
C GLY A 9 21.10 17.77 11.08
N TRP A 10 22.05 17.47 10.21
CA TRP A 10 21.96 16.43 9.19
C TRP A 10 21.62 15.04 9.75
N GLU A 11 22.34 14.63 10.79
CA GLU A 11 22.19 13.32 11.41
C GLU A 11 20.80 13.18 12.03
N ARG A 12 20.31 14.27 12.62
CA ARG A 12 18.97 14.34 13.23
C ARG A 12 17.86 14.32 12.18
N ASP A 13 18.08 14.94 11.02
CA ASP A 13 17.14 14.82 9.89
C ASP A 13 17.03 13.35 9.44
N ILE A 14 18.16 12.68 9.21
CA ILE A 14 18.17 11.25 8.80
C ILE A 14 17.47 10.38 9.85
N GLU A 15 17.81 10.55 11.13
CA GLU A 15 17.22 9.74 12.19
C GLU A 15 15.72 10.03 12.36
N ALA A 16 15.28 11.28 12.22
CA ALA A 16 13.85 11.61 12.26
C ALA A 16 13.06 10.92 11.14
N PHE A 17 13.63 10.82 9.93
CA PHE A 17 13.00 10.07 8.84
C PHE A 17 13.02 8.57 9.07
N ARG A 18 14.12 8.04 9.64
CA ARG A 18 14.20 6.63 10.02
C ARG A 18 13.13 6.30 11.05
N GLU A 19 13.04 7.07 12.13
CA GLU A 19 12.02 6.92 13.16
C GLU A 19 10.61 7.01 12.55
N PHE A 20 10.36 7.99 11.69
CA PHE A 20 9.06 8.18 11.04
C PHE A 20 8.59 6.94 10.24
N PHE A 21 9.51 6.20 9.60
CA PHE A 21 9.17 4.99 8.85
C PHE A 21 9.23 3.71 9.68
N GLU A 22 10.12 3.62 10.67
CA GLU A 22 10.35 2.40 11.45
C GLU A 22 9.44 2.32 12.68
N SER A 23 9.19 3.45 13.36
CA SER A 23 8.42 3.51 14.60
C SER A 23 6.94 3.23 14.35
N PRO A 24 6.32 2.27 15.10
CA PRO A 24 4.89 2.02 15.03
C PRO A 24 4.02 3.21 15.41
N ALA A 25 4.55 4.24 16.06
CA ALA A 25 3.82 5.46 16.41
C ALA A 25 3.56 6.40 15.21
N PHE A 26 4.21 6.16 14.07
CA PHE A 26 4.08 6.97 12.86
C PHE A 26 3.60 6.14 11.67
N ARG A 27 4.52 5.55 10.89
CA ARG A 27 4.25 4.68 9.73
C ARG A 27 3.10 5.19 8.83
N ALA A 28 3.18 6.47 8.48
CA ALA A 28 2.16 7.11 7.64
C ALA A 28 2.06 6.47 6.25
N ASP A 29 0.92 6.60 5.58
CA ASP A 29 0.73 6.05 4.22
C ASP A 29 1.42 6.88 3.11
N GLY A 30 1.73 8.14 3.41
CA GLY A 30 2.35 9.02 2.43
C GLY A 30 3.03 10.23 3.05
N LEU A 31 3.90 10.85 2.26
CA LEU A 31 4.78 11.93 2.69
C LEU A 31 4.80 13.04 1.64
N LYS A 32 4.68 14.29 2.11
CA LYS A 32 5.12 15.48 1.38
C LYS A 32 6.44 15.93 1.98
N LEU A 33 7.51 15.92 1.18
CA LEU A 33 8.86 16.26 1.59
C LEU A 33 9.19 17.66 1.10
N TYR A 34 9.29 18.61 2.02
CA TYR A 34 9.51 20.02 1.71
C TYR A 34 10.73 20.53 2.45
N PRO A 35 11.92 20.48 1.83
CA PRO A 35 13.08 21.16 2.39
C PRO A 35 12.77 22.59 2.77
N THR A 36 13.31 23.03 3.89
CA THR A 36 13.07 24.36 4.41
C THR A 36 13.61 25.41 3.44
N LEU A 37 12.81 26.44 3.18
CA LEU A 37 13.16 27.57 2.32
C LEU A 37 13.07 28.86 3.11
N VAL A 38 14.01 29.77 2.88
CA VAL A 38 13.97 31.12 3.43
C VAL A 38 13.24 32.03 2.46
N ILE A 39 12.17 32.66 2.93
CA ILE A 39 11.31 33.55 2.15
C ILE A 39 11.23 34.89 2.88
N ARG A 40 11.37 36.00 2.15
CA ARG A 40 11.27 37.36 2.72
C ARG A 40 9.94 37.53 3.47
N GLY A 41 9.97 38.22 4.62
CA GLY A 41 8.79 38.48 5.44
C GLY A 41 8.37 37.32 6.37
N THR A 42 9.22 36.29 6.52
CA THR A 42 8.99 35.20 7.49
C THR A 42 9.94 35.34 8.69
N GLY A 43 9.57 34.78 9.85
CA GLY A 43 10.47 34.78 11.01
C GLY A 43 11.81 34.05 10.74
N LEU A 44 11.80 33.05 9.85
CA LEU A 44 12.99 32.34 9.43
C LEU A 44 13.97 33.25 8.65
N TYR A 45 13.44 34.23 7.90
CA TYR A 45 14.25 35.22 7.19
C TYR A 45 15.02 36.12 8.15
N GLU A 46 14.44 36.50 9.30
CA GLU A 46 15.15 37.30 10.30
C GLU A 46 16.30 36.51 10.94
N LEU A 47 16.10 35.21 11.22
CA LEU A 47 17.17 34.33 11.70
C LEU A 47 18.30 34.19 10.67
N TRP A 48 17.94 34.01 9.39
CA TRP A 48 18.90 33.95 8.30
C TRP A 48 19.68 35.25 8.14
N LYS A 49 18.98 36.39 8.18
CA LYS A 49 19.57 37.73 8.09
C LYS A 49 20.52 38.04 9.24
N ALA A 50 20.20 37.57 10.46
CA ALA A 50 21.05 37.67 11.64
C ALA A 50 22.22 36.65 11.64
N GLY A 51 22.31 35.77 10.65
CA GLY A 51 23.33 34.72 10.57
C GLY A 51 23.13 33.55 11.54
N LEU A 52 21.98 33.50 12.22
CA LEU A 52 21.62 32.46 13.20
C LEU A 52 21.07 31.19 12.53
N TYR A 53 20.71 31.26 11.25
CA TYR A 53 20.26 30.11 10.47
C TYR A 53 20.85 30.14 9.06
N ARG A 54 21.27 28.97 8.57
CA ARG A 54 21.73 28.78 7.20
C ARG A 54 21.20 27.45 6.70
N ASN A 55 20.68 27.45 5.48
CA ASN A 55 20.28 26.22 4.80
C ASN A 55 21.48 25.32 4.52
N TYR A 56 21.21 24.05 4.29
CA TYR A 56 22.18 23.17 3.64
C TYR A 56 22.57 23.68 2.26
N HIS A 57 23.82 23.40 1.88
CA HIS A 57 24.26 23.53 0.50
C HIS A 57 23.38 22.67 -0.42
N PRO A 58 23.05 23.12 -1.65
CA PRO A 58 22.18 22.39 -2.58
C PRO A 58 22.57 20.92 -2.78
N ASP A 59 23.87 20.64 -2.98
CA ASP A 59 24.36 19.26 -3.17
C ASP A 59 24.16 18.39 -1.92
N LYS A 60 24.36 18.98 -0.73
CA LYS A 60 24.11 18.30 0.54
C LYS A 60 22.62 17.98 0.65
N LEU A 61 21.75 18.92 0.31
CA LEU A 61 20.30 18.69 0.33
C LEU A 61 19.86 17.60 -0.66
N VAL A 62 20.43 17.56 -1.86
CA VAL A 62 20.16 16.48 -2.84
C VAL A 62 20.57 15.13 -2.27
N ASP A 63 21.75 15.03 -1.64
CA ASP A 63 22.22 13.81 -0.99
C ASP A 63 21.30 13.39 0.19
N LEU A 64 20.82 14.35 0.97
CA LEU A 64 19.87 14.09 2.06
C LEU A 64 18.59 13.46 1.54
N VAL A 65 17.99 14.07 0.52
CA VAL A 65 16.74 13.60 -0.09
C VAL A 65 16.94 12.22 -0.71
N ALA A 66 18.06 11.98 -1.40
CA ALA A 66 18.40 10.67 -1.96
C ALA A 66 18.44 9.58 -0.88
N ARG A 67 19.07 9.87 0.26
CA ARG A 67 19.13 8.94 1.40
C ARG A 67 17.76 8.73 2.03
N ILE A 68 16.97 9.79 2.24
CA ILE A 68 15.60 9.68 2.77
C ILE A 68 14.75 8.78 1.87
N LEU A 69 14.79 8.98 0.54
CA LEU A 69 14.04 8.17 -0.42
C LEU A 69 14.43 6.69 -0.38
N SER A 70 15.69 6.37 -0.07
CA SER A 70 16.14 4.98 0.10
C SER A 70 15.56 4.29 1.34
N LEU A 71 15.11 5.06 2.34
CA LEU A 71 14.47 4.55 3.57
C LEU A 71 12.96 4.33 3.40
N VAL A 72 12.35 4.87 2.33
CA VAL A 72 10.90 4.85 2.15
C VAL A 72 10.42 3.40 1.95
N PRO A 73 9.52 2.90 2.82
CA PRO A 73 9.02 1.54 2.68
C PRO A 73 8.01 1.41 1.54
N PRO A 74 7.80 0.19 1.00
CA PRO A 74 7.01 -0.03 -0.22
C PRO A 74 5.53 0.36 -0.16
N TRP A 75 4.98 0.55 1.04
CA TRP A 75 3.60 1.00 1.25
C TRP A 75 3.47 2.53 1.32
N VAL A 76 4.56 3.29 1.27
CA VAL A 76 4.54 4.75 1.42
C VAL A 76 4.59 5.44 0.06
N ARG A 77 3.73 6.44 -0.13
CA ARG A 77 3.75 7.32 -1.30
C ARG A 77 4.42 8.66 -1.00
N VAL A 78 5.51 9.00 -1.68
CA VAL A 78 6.07 10.36 -1.64
C VAL A 78 5.42 11.23 -2.71
N TYR A 79 4.45 12.05 -2.29
CA TYR A 79 3.63 12.86 -3.21
C TYR A 79 4.43 13.94 -3.92
N ARG A 80 5.21 14.70 -3.15
CA ARG A 80 5.99 15.84 -3.64
C ARG A 80 7.30 15.95 -2.89
N ILE A 81 8.31 16.38 -3.62
CA ILE A 81 9.65 16.70 -3.13
C ILE A 81 9.88 18.12 -3.63
N GLN A 82 9.82 19.10 -2.74
CA GLN A 82 9.70 20.55 -2.97
C GLN A 82 8.26 21.09 -3.14
N ARG A 83 8.07 22.38 -2.82
CA ARG A 83 6.81 23.12 -2.99
C ARG A 83 6.81 23.91 -4.30
N ASP A 84 5.63 24.19 -4.83
CA ASP A 84 5.44 25.03 -6.02
C ASP A 84 5.54 26.50 -5.62
N ILE A 85 6.74 26.94 -5.22
CA ILE A 85 7.04 28.33 -4.88
C ILE A 85 7.90 28.91 -6.01
N PRO A 86 7.54 30.06 -6.60
CA PRO A 86 8.38 30.73 -7.58
C PRO A 86 9.78 31.01 -7.02
N MET A 87 10.83 30.58 -7.73
CA MET A 87 12.23 30.77 -7.30
C MET A 87 12.61 32.24 -7.02
N PRO A 88 12.10 33.26 -7.73
CA PRO A 88 12.40 34.66 -7.39
C PRO A 88 11.96 35.09 -5.98
N LEU A 89 11.05 34.35 -5.33
CA LEU A 89 10.61 34.62 -3.96
C LEU A 89 11.47 33.92 -2.90
N VAL A 90 12.29 32.96 -3.32
CA VAL A 90 13.16 32.18 -2.43
C VAL A 90 14.47 32.94 -2.25
N THR A 91 14.76 33.34 -1.01
CA THR A 91 16.02 34.00 -0.66
C THR A 91 17.17 33.00 -0.52
N SER A 92 16.91 31.84 0.09
CA SER A 92 17.91 30.79 0.37
C SER A 92 17.22 29.42 0.50
N GLY A 93 17.93 28.34 0.15
CA GLY A 93 17.45 26.97 0.18
C GLY A 93 17.62 26.24 -1.15
N VAL A 94 16.54 25.65 -1.66
CA VAL A 94 16.54 24.94 -2.95
C VAL A 94 16.68 25.94 -4.11
N GLU A 95 17.69 25.75 -4.96
CA GLU A 95 17.95 26.61 -6.12
C GLU A 95 17.24 26.17 -7.40
N LYS A 96 16.92 24.87 -7.52
CA LYS A 96 16.36 24.27 -8.73
C LYS A 96 14.99 23.65 -8.49
N GLY A 97 14.08 23.85 -9.44
CA GLY A 97 12.73 23.29 -9.40
C GLY A 97 12.61 21.81 -9.80
N ASN A 98 13.71 21.05 -9.90
CA ASN A 98 13.69 19.64 -10.29
C ASN A 98 14.35 18.71 -9.25
N LEU A 99 14.16 19.00 -7.95
CA LEU A 99 14.83 18.28 -6.85
C LEU A 99 14.60 16.77 -6.85
N ARG A 100 13.42 16.28 -7.27
CA ARG A 100 13.16 14.83 -7.37
C ARG A 100 14.07 14.14 -8.38
N GLU A 101 14.26 14.75 -9.55
CA GLU A 101 15.12 14.21 -10.61
C GLU A 101 16.57 14.16 -10.15
N LEU A 102 17.07 15.25 -9.56
CA LEU A 102 18.41 15.33 -9.00
C LEU A 102 18.64 14.27 -7.91
N ALA A 103 17.65 14.08 -7.02
CA ALA A 103 17.72 13.07 -5.98
C ALA A 103 17.75 11.64 -6.56
N LEU A 104 16.93 11.33 -7.57
CA LEU A 104 16.93 10.02 -8.22
C LEU A 104 18.25 9.74 -8.96
N ALA A 105 18.80 10.74 -9.66
CA ALA A 105 20.11 10.63 -10.30
C ALA A 105 21.22 10.39 -9.25
N ARG A 106 21.15 11.11 -8.12
CA ARG A 106 22.07 10.90 -7.00
C ARG A 106 21.95 9.52 -6.37
N MET A 107 20.73 9.01 -6.20
CA MET A 107 20.49 7.63 -5.74
C MET A 107 21.11 6.62 -6.68
N ALA A 108 20.95 6.79 -8.00
CA ALA A 108 21.55 5.91 -9.00
C ALA A 108 23.09 5.90 -8.90
N ALA A 109 23.71 7.08 -8.75
CA ALA A 109 25.15 7.20 -8.55
C ALA A 109 25.66 6.52 -7.26
N LEU A 110 24.80 6.41 -6.24
CA LEU A 110 25.10 5.72 -4.97
C LEU A 110 24.70 4.22 -4.98
N GLY A 111 24.16 3.70 -6.07
CA GLY A 111 23.63 2.32 -6.14
C GLY A 111 22.39 2.09 -5.26
N LEU A 112 21.68 3.16 -4.90
CA LEU A 112 20.46 3.11 -4.08
C LEU A 112 19.21 2.99 -4.96
N ARG A 113 18.16 2.37 -4.42
CA ARG A 113 16.86 2.22 -5.10
C ARG A 113 15.75 2.90 -4.31
N CYS A 114 14.87 3.61 -5.00
CA CYS A 114 13.65 4.18 -4.43
C CYS A 114 12.53 3.17 -4.61
N ARG A 115 11.90 2.73 -3.50
CA ARG A 115 10.77 1.79 -3.54
C ARG A 115 9.45 2.44 -3.11
N ASP A 116 9.35 3.76 -3.19
CA ASP A 116 8.09 4.43 -2.90
C ASP A 116 6.99 4.02 -3.90
N VAL A 117 5.74 4.08 -3.44
CA VAL A 117 4.57 3.76 -4.28
C VAL A 117 4.62 4.53 -5.59
N ARG A 118 5.00 5.82 -5.56
CA ARG A 118 4.97 6.71 -6.72
C ARG A 118 5.94 6.33 -7.83
N THR A 119 7.17 5.94 -7.49
CA THR A 119 8.15 5.56 -8.52
C THR A 119 7.77 4.22 -9.14
N ARG A 120 7.08 3.34 -8.40
CA ARG A 120 6.72 2.00 -8.86
C ARG A 120 5.41 1.94 -9.66
N GLU A 121 4.59 2.98 -9.64
CA GLU A 121 3.27 2.98 -10.34
C GLU A 121 3.44 2.64 -11.83
N ALA A 122 2.63 1.70 -12.34
CA ALA A 122 2.70 1.25 -13.74
C ALA A 122 2.65 2.41 -14.75
N GLY A 123 1.84 3.45 -14.49
CA GLY A 123 1.77 4.62 -15.35
C GLY A 123 3.07 5.44 -15.38
N ILE A 124 3.77 5.56 -14.26
CA ILE A 124 5.06 6.27 -14.19
C ILE A 124 6.15 5.44 -14.89
N GLN A 125 6.16 4.12 -14.68
CA GLN A 125 7.11 3.21 -15.31
C GLN A 125 6.94 3.14 -16.84
N ASP A 126 5.71 3.13 -17.36
CA ASP A 126 5.46 3.15 -18.81
C ASP A 126 5.85 4.50 -19.45
N ILE A 127 5.58 5.62 -18.76
CA ILE A 127 5.94 6.96 -19.27
C ILE A 127 7.46 7.13 -19.32
N HIS A 128 8.17 6.85 -18.23
CA HIS A 128 9.59 7.17 -18.08
C HIS A 128 10.53 6.07 -18.56
N HIS A 129 10.13 4.79 -18.48
CA HIS A 129 11.02 3.65 -18.72
C HIS A 129 10.47 2.65 -19.74
N LYS A 130 9.25 2.84 -20.26
CA LYS A 130 8.59 1.93 -21.21
C LYS A 130 8.48 0.49 -20.68
N VAL A 131 8.42 0.34 -19.36
CA VAL A 131 8.29 -0.95 -18.69
C VAL A 131 6.80 -1.26 -18.49
N ARG A 132 6.37 -2.41 -18.99
CA ARG A 132 5.03 -2.94 -18.78
C ARG A 132 5.12 -4.21 -17.95
N PRO A 133 4.25 -4.37 -16.93
CA PRO A 133 4.25 -5.56 -16.09
C PRO A 133 3.91 -6.79 -16.92
N ASP A 134 4.67 -7.86 -16.71
CA ASP A 134 4.52 -9.13 -17.44
C ASP A 134 4.00 -10.23 -16.50
N ALA A 135 4.58 -10.32 -15.30
CA ALA A 135 4.22 -11.32 -14.30
C ALA A 135 3.69 -10.65 -13.03
N VAL A 136 2.38 -10.42 -12.97
CA VAL A 136 1.72 -9.73 -11.84
C VAL A 136 1.31 -10.73 -10.76
N GLU A 137 1.80 -10.50 -9.54
CA GLU A 137 1.54 -11.32 -8.36
C GLU A 137 0.83 -10.52 -7.26
N LEU A 138 0.03 -11.21 -6.43
CA LEU A 138 -0.56 -10.63 -5.23
C LEU A 138 0.45 -10.71 -4.07
N LEU A 139 0.92 -9.54 -3.62
CA LEU A 139 1.82 -9.40 -2.48
C LEU A 139 1.10 -8.80 -1.28
N ARG A 140 1.51 -9.25 -0.09
CA ARG A 140 1.00 -8.79 1.20
C ARG A 140 2.15 -8.35 2.10
N ARG A 141 1.96 -7.21 2.77
CA ARG A 141 2.89 -6.68 3.76
C ARG A 141 2.12 -6.21 4.99
N ASP A 142 2.41 -6.82 6.14
CA ASP A 142 1.71 -6.54 7.39
C ASP A 142 2.61 -5.74 8.34
N TYR A 143 2.10 -4.64 8.90
CA TYR A 143 2.81 -3.80 9.85
C TYR A 143 1.90 -3.31 10.98
N CYS A 144 2.45 -3.16 12.20
CA CYS A 144 1.76 -2.45 13.27
C CYS A 144 1.90 -0.93 13.07
N ALA A 145 0.80 -0.17 13.18
CA ALA A 145 0.81 1.29 13.20
C ALA A 145 -0.28 1.83 14.14
N ASN A 146 0.09 2.71 15.08
CA ASN A 146 -0.79 3.32 16.08
C ASN A 146 -1.68 2.28 16.77
N ALA A 147 -1.05 1.26 17.37
CA ALA A 147 -1.68 0.12 18.03
C ALA A 147 -2.66 -0.71 17.17
N GLY A 148 -2.63 -0.54 15.84
CA GLY A 148 -3.45 -1.29 14.89
C GLY A 148 -2.63 -2.17 13.97
N TRP A 149 -3.30 -3.20 13.46
CA TRP A 149 -2.77 -4.07 12.43
C TRP A 149 -3.12 -3.52 11.05
N GLU A 150 -2.10 -3.06 10.32
CA GLU A 150 -2.19 -2.67 8.92
C GLU A 150 -1.75 -3.82 8.02
N THR A 151 -2.52 -4.05 6.97
CA THR A 151 -2.26 -5.01 5.90
C THR A 151 -2.26 -4.24 4.58
N PHE A 152 -1.10 -4.17 3.92
CA PHE A 152 -0.94 -3.60 2.59
C PHE A 152 -0.96 -4.73 1.57
N LEU A 153 -2.04 -4.80 0.79
CA LEU A 153 -2.19 -5.72 -0.33
C LEU A 153 -1.83 -4.98 -1.61
N ALA A 154 -1.08 -5.61 -2.50
CA ALA A 154 -0.72 -5.01 -3.77
C ALA A 154 -0.59 -6.07 -4.86
N TYR A 155 -1.06 -5.73 -6.06
CA TYR A 155 -0.68 -6.44 -7.27
C TYR A 155 0.57 -5.77 -7.85
N GLU A 156 1.66 -6.51 -7.88
CA GLU A 156 2.98 -6.01 -8.29
C GLU A 156 3.65 -7.02 -9.24
N ASP A 157 4.49 -6.55 -10.16
CA ASP A 157 5.49 -7.37 -10.83
C ASP A 157 6.78 -7.35 -9.99
N PRO A 158 7.14 -8.44 -9.29
CA PRO A 158 8.30 -8.45 -8.41
C PRO A 158 9.63 -8.45 -9.17
N ARG A 159 9.65 -8.84 -10.45
CA ARG A 159 10.86 -8.87 -11.27
C ARG A 159 11.22 -7.47 -11.74
N GLN A 160 10.22 -6.71 -12.14
CA GLN A 160 10.38 -5.34 -12.65
C GLN A 160 10.14 -4.26 -11.59
N ASP A 161 9.71 -4.63 -10.38
CA ASP A 161 9.33 -3.75 -9.27
C ASP A 161 8.21 -2.76 -9.60
N VAL A 162 7.26 -3.18 -10.45
CA VAL A 162 6.13 -2.36 -10.94
C VAL A 162 4.87 -2.63 -10.10
N LEU A 163 4.14 -1.58 -9.73
CA LEU A 163 2.91 -1.62 -8.95
C LEU A 163 1.68 -1.34 -9.83
N VAL A 164 0.76 -2.29 -9.87
CA VAL A 164 -0.48 -2.24 -10.67
C VAL A 164 -1.66 -1.75 -9.85
N GLY A 165 -1.79 -2.20 -8.61
CA GLY A 165 -2.85 -1.76 -7.71
C GLY A 165 -2.53 -2.06 -6.26
N LEU A 166 -3.14 -1.32 -5.35
CA LEU A 166 -2.95 -1.43 -3.91
C LEU A 166 -4.27 -1.33 -3.15
N LEU A 167 -4.30 -1.95 -1.97
CA LEU A 167 -5.35 -1.82 -0.98
C LEU A 167 -4.73 -1.73 0.41
N ARG A 168 -5.22 -0.80 1.22
CA ARG A 168 -4.86 -0.64 2.64
C ARG A 168 -6.00 -1.14 3.51
N LEU A 169 -5.78 -2.23 4.23
CA LEU A 169 -6.72 -2.83 5.16
C LEU A 169 -6.21 -2.64 6.58
N ARG A 170 -7.05 -2.14 7.48
CA ARG A 170 -6.75 -2.02 8.91
C ARG A 170 -7.75 -2.83 9.73
N GLN A 171 -7.27 -3.64 10.66
CA GLN A 171 -8.13 -4.16 11.74
C GLN A 171 -8.37 -3.03 12.74
N VAL A 172 -9.64 -2.72 13.03
CA VAL A 172 -9.95 -1.70 14.02
C VAL A 172 -9.78 -2.28 15.43
N SER A 173 -8.59 -2.10 16.01
CA SER A 173 -8.26 -2.36 17.42
C SER A 173 -8.18 -1.04 18.22
N GLY A 174 -8.36 -1.10 19.54
CA GLY A 174 -8.20 0.06 20.44
C GLY A 174 -9.24 0.16 21.56
N SER A 175 -8.89 0.93 22.60
CA SER A 175 -9.61 1.12 23.86
C SER A 175 -11.02 1.70 23.69
N SER A 176 -11.97 1.12 24.43
CA SER A 176 -13.40 1.45 24.54
C SER A 176 -14.16 1.68 23.21
N ALA A 177 -15.14 0.80 22.93
CA ALA A 177 -16.07 0.99 21.80
C ALA A 177 -16.84 2.33 21.84
N ARG A 178 -16.77 3.07 22.94
CA ARG A 178 -17.43 4.37 23.15
C ARG A 178 -16.72 5.50 22.42
N GLU A 179 -15.40 5.44 22.24
CA GLU A 179 -14.62 6.45 21.51
C GLU A 179 -14.71 6.31 19.99
N ARG A 180 -15.17 5.15 19.51
CA ARG A 180 -15.36 4.89 18.09
C ARG A 180 -16.69 5.43 17.59
N GLN A 181 -16.69 5.86 16.33
CA GLN A 181 -17.91 6.16 15.58
C GLN A 181 -18.88 4.97 15.64
N PRO A 182 -20.20 5.21 15.75
CA PRO A 182 -21.20 4.15 15.91
C PRO A 182 -21.07 3.02 14.88
N GLU A 183 -20.77 3.36 13.63
CA GLU A 183 -20.63 2.45 12.49
C GLU A 183 -19.38 1.56 12.59
N LEU A 184 -18.38 1.95 13.39
CA LEU A 184 -17.13 1.19 13.56
C LEU A 184 -17.08 0.44 14.90
N ARG A 185 -18.20 0.33 15.61
CA ARG A 185 -18.29 -0.45 16.85
C ARG A 185 -18.32 -1.96 16.56
N GLY A 186 -17.76 -2.74 17.49
CA GLY A 186 -17.65 -4.19 17.38
C GLY A 186 -16.36 -4.65 16.69
N ARG A 187 -16.42 -5.82 16.03
CA ARG A 187 -15.30 -6.41 15.29
C ARG A 187 -15.37 -5.98 13.83
N VAL A 188 -14.70 -4.87 13.51
CA VAL A 188 -14.74 -4.24 12.19
C VAL A 188 -13.34 -4.17 11.59
N SER A 189 -13.25 -4.46 10.30
CA SER A 189 -12.07 -4.12 9.49
C SER A 189 -12.40 -3.00 8.54
N ILE A 190 -11.44 -2.10 8.30
CA ILE A 190 -11.63 -0.93 7.45
C ILE A 190 -10.68 -0.94 6.27
N VAL A 191 -11.22 -0.79 5.07
CA VAL A 191 -10.46 -0.48 3.86
C VAL A 191 -10.29 1.04 3.79
N ARG A 192 -9.05 1.50 3.96
CA ARG A 192 -8.69 2.92 4.03
C ARG A 192 -8.43 3.51 2.64
N GLU A 193 -7.93 2.68 1.74
CA GLU A 193 -7.64 3.05 0.35
C GLU A 193 -7.75 1.81 -0.52
N LEU A 194 -8.37 1.96 -1.69
CA LEU A 194 -8.25 1.05 -2.82
C LEU A 194 -7.86 1.90 -4.02
N HIS A 195 -6.75 1.58 -4.66
CA HIS A 195 -6.27 2.30 -5.83
C HIS A 195 -5.75 1.32 -6.88
N VAL A 196 -6.26 1.41 -8.10
CA VAL A 196 -5.78 0.62 -9.24
C VAL A 196 -5.23 1.60 -10.25
N TYR A 197 -3.94 1.48 -10.58
CA TYR A 197 -3.30 2.30 -11.58
C TYR A 197 -3.71 1.79 -12.96
N GLY A 198 -4.40 2.63 -13.71
CA GLY A 198 -4.59 2.40 -15.15
C GLY A 198 -3.33 2.80 -15.91
N THR A 199 -3.13 2.24 -17.09
CA THR A 199 -2.28 2.87 -18.10
C THR A 199 -2.84 4.25 -18.40
N ALA A 200 -2.04 5.30 -18.29
CA ALA A 200 -2.44 6.64 -18.74
C ALA A 200 -2.71 6.57 -20.25
N VAL A 201 -3.98 6.52 -20.64
CA VAL A 201 -4.35 6.47 -22.05
C VAL A 201 -4.27 7.89 -22.59
N ALA A 202 -3.39 8.12 -23.56
CA ALA A 202 -3.55 9.26 -24.46
C ALA A 202 -4.95 9.15 -25.09
N VAL A 203 -5.74 10.23 -25.03
CA VAL A 203 -7.18 10.30 -25.32
C VAL A 203 -7.58 9.72 -26.70
N HIS A 204 -6.62 9.43 -27.58
CA HIS A 204 -6.85 9.01 -28.96
C HIS A 204 -6.47 7.57 -29.35
N ALA A 205 -5.98 6.72 -28.45
CA ALA A 205 -5.64 5.32 -28.81
C ALA A 205 -6.63 4.32 -28.20
N ARG A 206 -7.53 3.76 -29.01
CA ARG A 206 -8.35 2.60 -28.63
C ARG A 206 -7.57 1.30 -28.93
N ASP A 207 -6.59 0.96 -28.09
CA ASP A 207 -5.91 -0.34 -28.18
C ASP A 207 -6.63 -1.41 -27.34
N THR A 208 -6.88 -2.55 -27.97
CA THR A 208 -7.52 -3.76 -27.45
C THR A 208 -6.71 -4.52 -26.39
N GLY A 209 -5.42 -4.20 -26.20
CA GLY A 209 -4.60 -4.73 -25.10
C GLY A 209 -4.96 -4.20 -23.70
N LYS A 210 -5.89 -3.24 -23.59
CA LYS A 210 -6.27 -2.55 -22.34
C LYS A 210 -7.19 -3.35 -21.42
N PHE A 211 -7.57 -4.56 -21.80
CA PHE A 211 -8.44 -5.43 -21.00
C PHE A 211 -7.73 -6.06 -19.78
N GLN A 212 -6.39 -6.10 -19.73
CA GLN A 212 -5.64 -6.75 -18.63
C GLN A 212 -5.79 -6.10 -17.25
N HIS A 213 -6.29 -4.86 -17.14
CA HIS A 213 -6.47 -4.18 -15.84
C HIS A 213 -7.91 -4.25 -15.28
N GLN A 214 -8.84 -4.90 -15.98
CA GLN A 214 -10.22 -5.05 -15.51
C GLN A 214 -10.31 -6.21 -14.51
N GLY A 215 -10.15 -5.91 -13.22
CA GLY A 215 -10.48 -6.87 -12.16
C GLY A 215 -9.66 -6.77 -10.88
N TYR A 216 -8.46 -6.18 -10.94
CA TYR A 216 -7.57 -6.10 -9.78
C TYR A 216 -8.23 -5.48 -8.55
N GLY A 217 -9.06 -4.44 -8.74
CA GLY A 217 -9.80 -3.83 -7.62
C GLY A 217 -10.77 -4.80 -6.95
N SER A 218 -11.46 -5.64 -7.73
CA SER A 218 -12.39 -6.64 -7.19
C SER A 218 -11.65 -7.82 -6.53
N LEU A 219 -10.48 -8.19 -7.06
CA LEU A 219 -9.63 -9.22 -6.48
C LEU A 219 -9.02 -8.77 -5.15
N LEU A 220 -8.53 -7.53 -5.08
CA LEU A 220 -8.04 -6.92 -3.84
C LEU A 220 -9.13 -6.86 -2.77
N MET A 221 -10.34 -6.44 -3.14
CA MET A 221 -11.48 -6.43 -2.21
C MET A 221 -11.86 -7.83 -1.73
N ALA A 222 -11.85 -8.83 -2.61
CA ALA A 222 -12.13 -10.21 -2.23
C ALA A 222 -11.10 -10.77 -1.24
N GLU A 223 -9.81 -10.51 -1.47
CA GLU A 223 -8.77 -10.91 -0.53
C GLU A 223 -8.86 -10.15 0.80
N ALA A 224 -9.17 -8.86 0.76
CA ALA A 224 -9.40 -8.08 1.97
C ALA A 224 -10.58 -8.65 2.78
N GLU A 225 -11.70 -9.01 2.14
CA GLU A 225 -12.84 -9.68 2.78
C GLU A 225 -12.43 -11.02 3.41
N ARG A 226 -11.61 -11.83 2.71
CA ARG A 226 -11.09 -13.09 3.23
C ARG A 226 -10.24 -12.89 4.50
N ILE A 227 -9.27 -11.97 4.46
CA ILE A 227 -8.40 -11.64 5.61
C ILE A 227 -9.24 -11.12 6.78
N ALA A 228 -10.21 -10.25 6.51
CA ALA A 228 -11.07 -9.68 7.54
C ALA A 228 -11.87 -10.78 8.27
N VAL A 229 -12.39 -11.79 7.57
CA VAL A 229 -13.13 -12.91 8.19
C VAL A 229 -12.20 -13.89 8.89
N GLN A 230 -11.16 -14.35 8.20
CA GLN A 230 -10.37 -15.51 8.63
C GLN A 230 -9.32 -15.12 9.67
N GLU A 231 -8.72 -13.94 9.53
CA GLU A 231 -7.57 -13.52 10.33
C GLU A 231 -7.97 -12.44 11.34
N HIS A 232 -8.63 -11.37 10.89
CA HIS A 232 -9.09 -10.31 11.80
C HIS A 232 -10.33 -10.69 12.62
N ARG A 233 -11.02 -11.78 12.27
CA ARG A 233 -12.29 -12.23 12.87
C ARG A 233 -13.36 -11.14 12.91
N SER A 234 -13.37 -10.28 11.90
CA SER A 234 -14.33 -9.20 11.75
C SER A 234 -15.67 -9.71 11.23
N SER A 235 -16.76 -9.20 11.80
CA SER A 235 -18.13 -9.46 11.33
C SER A 235 -18.60 -8.41 10.33
N LYS A 236 -17.84 -7.33 10.16
CA LYS A 236 -18.19 -6.19 9.32
C LYS A 236 -16.96 -5.62 8.63
N MET A 237 -17.11 -5.23 7.38
CA MET A 237 -16.12 -4.44 6.66
C MET A 237 -16.69 -3.06 6.33
N ALA A 238 -15.92 -2.02 6.62
CA ALA A 238 -16.21 -0.65 6.22
C ALA A 238 -15.19 -0.16 5.19
N VAL A 239 -15.61 0.70 4.27
CA VAL A 239 -14.73 1.31 3.26
C VAL A 239 -14.88 2.82 3.30
N ILE A 240 -13.73 3.52 3.36
CA ILE A 240 -13.67 4.97 3.17
C ILE A 240 -13.77 5.25 1.67
N SER A 241 -14.98 5.53 1.20
CA SER A 241 -15.26 5.74 -0.22
C SER A 241 -15.53 7.23 -0.49
N GLY A 242 -14.84 7.79 -1.48
CA GLY A 242 -15.25 9.06 -2.08
C GLY A 242 -16.65 8.95 -2.71
N VAL A 243 -17.42 10.03 -2.71
CA VAL A 243 -18.83 10.05 -3.15
C VAL A 243 -18.99 9.47 -4.56
N GLY A 244 -18.13 9.86 -5.50
CA GLY A 244 -18.16 9.38 -6.89
C GLY A 244 -17.83 7.90 -7.08
N THR A 245 -17.24 7.25 -6.07
CA THR A 245 -16.84 5.83 -6.15
C THR A 245 -17.82 4.88 -5.45
N ARG A 246 -18.87 5.41 -4.77
CA ARG A 246 -19.82 4.58 -4.00
C ARG A 246 -20.54 3.54 -4.85
N HIS A 247 -20.87 3.86 -6.11
CA HIS A 247 -21.53 2.91 -7.02
C HIS A 247 -20.66 1.67 -7.29
N TYR A 248 -19.33 1.83 -7.35
CA TYR A 248 -18.43 0.68 -7.52
C TYR A 248 -18.60 -0.32 -6.37
N TYR A 249 -18.64 0.16 -5.12
CA TYR A 249 -18.82 -0.69 -3.95
C TYR A 249 -20.23 -1.30 -3.86
N ARG A 250 -21.28 -0.59 -4.32
CA ARG A 250 -22.64 -1.16 -4.41
C ARG A 250 -22.68 -2.41 -5.28
N LYS A 251 -21.96 -2.43 -6.40
CA LYS A 251 -21.83 -3.62 -7.27
C LYS A 251 -21.17 -4.81 -6.55
N LEU A 252 -20.39 -4.56 -5.51
CA LEU A 252 -19.74 -5.59 -4.68
C LEU A 252 -20.60 -6.02 -3.46
N GLY A 253 -21.80 -5.46 -3.34
CA GLY A 253 -22.75 -5.74 -2.25
C GLY A 253 -22.49 -4.91 -0.98
N TYR A 254 -21.89 -3.73 -1.10
CA TYR A 254 -21.78 -2.78 0.00
C TYR A 254 -22.94 -1.77 -0.04
N GLU A 255 -23.40 -1.38 1.14
CA GLU A 255 -24.45 -0.40 1.35
C GLU A 255 -23.91 0.82 2.10
N LEU A 256 -24.58 1.96 2.02
CA LEU A 256 -24.14 3.18 2.70
C LEU A 256 -24.63 3.15 4.15
N GLU A 257 -23.69 3.22 5.10
CA GLU A 257 -23.96 3.36 6.55
C GLU A 257 -23.14 4.54 7.07
N GLY A 258 -23.81 5.66 7.37
CA GLY A 258 -23.15 6.91 7.73
C GLY A 258 -22.19 7.39 6.63
N PRO A 259 -20.91 7.68 6.95
CA PRO A 259 -19.93 8.10 5.95
C PRO A 259 -19.28 6.92 5.18
N TYR A 260 -19.55 5.67 5.57
CA TYR A 260 -18.85 4.48 5.06
C TYR A 260 -19.70 3.67 4.08
N MET A 261 -19.03 2.97 3.16
CA MET A 261 -19.65 1.83 2.47
C MET A 261 -19.39 0.58 3.30
N VAL A 262 -20.45 -0.10 3.75
CA VAL A 262 -20.39 -1.20 4.71
C VAL A 262 -20.95 -2.49 4.11
N LYS A 263 -20.35 -3.61 4.51
CA LYS A 263 -20.84 -4.95 4.21
C LYS A 263 -20.65 -5.85 5.43
N TYR A 264 -21.71 -6.56 5.81
CA TYR A 264 -21.65 -7.58 6.85
C TYR A 264 -21.01 -8.84 6.29
N LEU A 265 -20.04 -9.38 7.02
CA LEU A 265 -19.26 -10.53 6.60
C LEU A 265 -19.80 -11.78 7.30
N THR A 266 -20.18 -12.79 6.52
CA THR A 266 -20.55 -14.12 7.04
C THR A 266 -19.46 -15.13 6.70
N ALA A 267 -19.21 -16.08 7.61
CA ALA A 267 -18.19 -17.11 7.41
C ALA A 267 -18.44 -17.96 6.15
N ALA A 268 -19.71 -18.17 5.77
CA ALA A 268 -20.10 -18.91 4.57
C ALA A 268 -19.86 -18.14 3.25
N ALA A 269 -19.98 -16.80 3.24
CA ALA A 269 -19.85 -16.00 2.01
C ALA A 269 -18.40 -15.84 1.53
N ALA A 270 -17.41 -15.92 2.43
CA ALA A 270 -15.99 -15.79 2.09
C ALA A 270 -15.42 -17.05 1.40
N ALA A 271 -15.92 -18.24 1.76
CA ALA A 271 -15.46 -19.50 1.19
C ALA A 271 -15.99 -19.74 -0.24
N GLY A 272 -17.24 -19.33 -0.54
CA GLY A 272 -17.89 -19.62 -1.82
C GLY A 272 -17.46 -18.72 -3.00
N LYS A 273 -17.06 -17.46 -2.75
CA LYS A 273 -16.80 -16.49 -3.83
C LYS A 273 -15.46 -16.68 -4.56
N LEU A 274 -14.43 -17.20 -3.88
CA LEU A 274 -13.15 -17.47 -4.52
C LEU A 274 -13.21 -18.75 -5.39
N ALA A 275 -13.87 -19.79 -4.89
CA ALA A 275 -14.10 -21.03 -5.64
C ALA A 275 -14.89 -20.78 -6.93
N GLY A 276 -15.95 -19.97 -6.88
CA GLY A 276 -16.76 -19.63 -8.06
C GLY A 276 -16.04 -18.77 -9.11
N LYS A 277 -15.16 -17.84 -8.69
CA LYS A 277 -14.41 -16.99 -9.64
C LYS A 277 -13.20 -17.70 -10.25
N LEU A 278 -12.49 -18.53 -9.48
CA LEU A 278 -11.41 -19.37 -9.99
C LEU A 278 -11.95 -20.44 -10.95
N ALA A 279 -13.12 -21.04 -10.64
CA ALA A 279 -13.78 -21.99 -11.54
C ALA A 279 -14.30 -21.34 -12.84
N GLY A 280 -14.82 -20.11 -12.76
CA GLY A 280 -15.28 -19.36 -13.94
C GLY A 280 -14.17 -19.01 -14.92
N GLN A 281 -12.96 -18.74 -14.43
CA GLN A 281 -11.79 -18.47 -15.28
C GLN A 281 -11.22 -19.76 -15.91
N ALA A 282 -11.31 -20.90 -15.23
CA ALA A 282 -10.97 -22.21 -15.81
C ALA A 282 -11.95 -22.62 -16.92
N ALA A 283 -13.24 -22.32 -16.78
CA ALA A 283 -14.25 -22.62 -17.80
C ALA A 283 -14.08 -21.79 -19.08
N THR A 284 -13.65 -20.53 -18.99
CA THR A 284 -13.33 -19.69 -20.17
C THR A 284 -12.04 -20.09 -20.88
N ALA A 285 -11.12 -20.79 -20.20
CA ALA A 285 -9.94 -21.37 -20.83
C ALA A 285 -10.25 -22.73 -21.51
N ALA A 286 -11.24 -23.48 -20.99
CA ALA A 286 -11.61 -24.79 -21.51
C ALA A 286 -12.42 -24.76 -22.82
N SER A 287 -13.12 -23.66 -23.15
CA SER A 287 -13.88 -23.55 -24.41
C SER A 287 -13.01 -23.37 -25.67
N GLY A 288 -11.69 -23.25 -25.52
CA GLY A 288 -10.72 -23.21 -26.63
C GLY A 288 -9.95 -24.51 -26.87
N ALA A 289 -10.16 -25.56 -26.05
CA ALA A 289 -9.35 -26.77 -26.08
C ALA A 289 -10.25 -28.03 -26.06
N ALA A 290 -10.98 -28.26 -27.15
CA ALA A 290 -11.69 -29.52 -27.37
C ALA A 290 -11.17 -30.19 -28.66
N ALA A 291 -9.94 -30.72 -28.57
CA ALA A 291 -9.44 -31.77 -29.45
C ALA A 291 -8.28 -32.50 -28.76
N GLY A 292 -8.48 -33.79 -28.43
CA GLY A 292 -7.41 -34.72 -28.06
C GLY A 292 -7.62 -35.46 -26.74
N ALA A 293 -7.93 -36.77 -26.87
CA ALA A 293 -7.60 -37.94 -26.03
C ALA A 293 -7.33 -37.75 -24.52
N GLY A 294 -7.84 -38.56 -23.58
CA GLY A 294 -8.23 -39.96 -23.62
C GLY A 294 -7.53 -40.71 -22.48
N GLY A 295 -8.30 -41.30 -21.56
CA GLY A 295 -7.87 -42.43 -20.71
C GLY A 295 -7.43 -42.17 -19.25
N GLY A 296 -7.95 -42.99 -18.33
CA GLY A 296 -7.26 -43.35 -17.08
C GLY A 296 -8.00 -43.06 -15.77
N ALA A 297 -8.53 -44.10 -15.14
CA ALA A 297 -9.32 -44.07 -13.90
C ALA A 297 -8.51 -44.36 -12.61
N GLY A 298 -9.10 -44.04 -11.45
CA GLY A 298 -8.72 -44.47 -10.08
C GLY A 298 -8.32 -43.29 -9.19
N GLY A 299 -8.91 -42.96 -8.03
CA GLY A 299 -9.78 -43.69 -7.11
C GLY A 299 -9.07 -43.85 -5.76
N ALA A 300 -9.38 -43.01 -4.76
CA ALA A 300 -9.46 -43.35 -3.32
C ALA A 300 -9.55 -42.09 -2.43
N ALA A 301 -10.58 -42.08 -1.58
CA ALA A 301 -10.83 -41.12 -0.52
C ALA A 301 -10.04 -41.48 0.75
N ALA A 302 -9.65 -40.49 1.56
CA ALA A 302 -9.25 -40.72 2.94
C ALA A 302 -9.72 -39.59 3.86
N THR A 303 -10.36 -40.05 4.94
CA THR A 303 -11.19 -39.40 5.94
C THR A 303 -10.41 -38.56 6.96
N LEU A 304 -11.05 -37.50 7.46
CA LEU A 304 -10.67 -36.73 8.66
C LEU A 304 -10.92 -37.53 9.95
N PRO A 305 -10.35 -37.08 11.08
CA PRO A 305 -11.17 -37.01 12.29
C PRO A 305 -11.16 -35.63 12.97
N SER A 306 -12.36 -35.30 13.48
CA SER A 306 -12.72 -34.38 14.57
C SER A 306 -11.99 -34.75 15.88
N SER A 307 -11.90 -34.00 16.98
CA SER A 307 -12.72 -32.97 17.65
C SER A 307 -11.96 -32.55 18.91
N SER A 308 -12.11 -31.31 19.41
CA SER A 308 -12.61 -31.02 20.77
C SER A 308 -12.35 -29.56 21.22
N GLN A 309 -13.43 -28.92 21.66
CA GLN A 309 -13.56 -27.74 22.52
C GLN A 309 -12.75 -27.93 23.83
N THR A 310 -12.30 -26.97 24.65
CA THR A 310 -12.83 -25.69 25.16
C THR A 310 -11.77 -25.13 26.13
N ALA A 311 -11.47 -23.83 26.17
CA ALA A 311 -11.09 -23.07 27.39
C ALA A 311 -10.56 -21.66 27.06
N ALA A 312 -10.76 -20.74 28.01
CA ALA A 312 -10.07 -19.46 28.20
C ALA A 312 -10.57 -18.23 27.39
N ALA A 313 -11.80 -17.82 27.68
CA ALA A 313 -12.14 -16.40 27.75
C ALA A 313 -11.45 -15.83 29.01
N HIS A 314 -10.33 -15.13 28.84
CA HIS A 314 -9.68 -14.16 29.77
C HIS A 314 -8.24 -13.79 29.33
N ALA A 315 -7.74 -14.29 28.19
CA ALA A 315 -6.36 -14.07 27.71
C ALA A 315 -6.20 -13.02 26.57
N THR A 316 -7.22 -12.24 26.23
CA THR A 316 -7.25 -11.50 24.94
C THR A 316 -6.46 -10.20 24.91
N ASP A 317 -6.19 -9.54 26.04
CA ASP A 317 -5.50 -8.24 26.03
C ASP A 317 -3.97 -8.38 26.00
N ALA A 318 -3.40 -9.33 26.75
CA ALA A 318 -1.97 -9.62 26.70
C ALA A 318 -1.52 -10.27 25.38
N ALA A 319 -2.43 -11.01 24.72
CA ALA A 319 -2.16 -11.66 23.44
C ALA A 319 -2.02 -10.67 22.27
N ALA A 320 -2.67 -9.51 22.31
CA ALA A 320 -2.56 -8.50 21.25
C ALA A 320 -1.20 -7.79 21.26
N GLU A 321 -0.67 -7.45 22.44
CA GLU A 321 0.70 -6.94 22.61
C GLU A 321 1.75 -8.00 22.30
N SER A 322 1.51 -9.26 22.71
CA SER A 322 2.41 -10.38 22.42
C SER A 322 2.41 -10.78 20.92
N ALA A 323 1.29 -10.66 20.22
CA ALA A 323 1.23 -10.96 18.79
C ALA A 323 1.94 -9.90 17.93
N CYS A 324 1.86 -8.62 18.31
CA CYS A 324 2.58 -7.54 17.60
C CYS A 324 4.12 -7.63 17.79
N SER A 325 4.60 -8.18 18.92
CA SER A 325 6.04 -8.38 19.17
C SER A 325 6.66 -9.61 18.48
N LEU A 326 5.91 -10.72 18.31
CA LEU A 326 6.40 -11.94 17.65
C LEU A 326 6.54 -11.84 16.12
N VAL A 327 5.85 -10.91 15.47
CA VAL A 327 5.92 -10.70 14.00
C VAL A 327 7.17 -9.90 13.58
N TYR A 328 7.93 -9.34 14.54
CA TYR A 328 8.95 -8.31 14.29
C TYR A 328 10.36 -8.79 13.87
N ARG A 329 10.54 -10.02 13.34
CA ARG A 329 11.90 -10.50 12.94
C ARG A 329 12.12 -10.88 11.48
N ARG A 330 11.24 -10.52 10.55
CA ARG A 330 11.53 -10.75 9.12
C ARG A 330 11.29 -9.50 8.29
N ARG A 331 12.36 -9.05 7.63
CA ARG A 331 12.43 -7.89 6.75
C ARG A 331 11.48 -8.10 5.57
N TRP A 332 10.24 -7.67 5.76
CA TRP A 332 9.20 -7.34 4.78
C TRP A 332 9.09 -8.26 3.58
N THR A 333 8.70 -9.52 3.80
CA THR A 333 7.89 -10.35 2.88
C THR A 333 7.58 -11.68 3.57
N ARG A 334 6.29 -12.03 3.68
CA ARG A 334 5.88 -13.43 3.73
C ARG A 334 5.20 -13.70 2.39
N PRO A 335 5.73 -14.54 1.51
CA PRO A 335 4.95 -15.01 0.38
C PRO A 335 3.71 -15.73 0.93
N ILE A 336 2.54 -15.39 0.41
CA ILE A 336 1.33 -16.18 0.64
C ILE A 336 1.61 -17.54 0.01
N ALA A 337 1.49 -18.62 0.78
CA ALA A 337 1.50 -19.97 0.22
C ALA A 337 0.20 -20.14 -0.59
N ALA A 338 0.25 -19.74 -1.86
CA ALA A 338 -0.78 -20.02 -2.85
C ALA A 338 -0.17 -20.97 -3.87
N ALA A 339 -0.82 -22.11 -4.09
CA ALA A 339 -0.44 -23.11 -5.07
C ALA A 339 -0.26 -22.44 -6.44
N ALA A 340 0.95 -22.52 -6.98
CA ALA A 340 1.26 -22.04 -8.33
C ALA A 340 0.48 -22.90 -9.34
N VAL A 341 -0.43 -22.28 -10.09
CA VAL A 341 -0.92 -22.83 -11.34
C VAL A 341 -0.11 -22.15 -12.45
N PRO A 342 0.84 -22.86 -13.09
CA PRO A 342 1.58 -22.28 -14.21
C PRO A 342 0.64 -22.17 -15.40
N ILE A 343 0.41 -20.94 -15.88
CA ILE A 343 -0.15 -20.73 -17.21
C ILE A 343 1.04 -20.77 -18.18
N THR A 344 1.31 -21.94 -18.74
CA THR A 344 2.23 -22.09 -19.87
C THR A 344 1.57 -21.52 -21.12
N VAL A 345 2.21 -20.52 -21.72
CA VAL A 345 1.83 -20.01 -23.04
C VAL A 345 2.47 -20.94 -24.07
N SER A 346 1.63 -21.64 -24.84
CA SER A 346 1.98 -22.25 -26.13
C SER A 346 1.29 -21.49 -27.23
#